data_AF-A0A1V5YPV8-F1
#
_entry.id   AF-A0A1V5YPV8-F1
#
_cell.length_a   1.000
_cell.length_b   1.000
_cell.length_c   1.000
_cell.angle_alpha   90.00
_cell.angle_beta   90.00
_cell.angle_gamma   90.00
#
_symmetry.space_group_name_H-M   'P 1'
#
loop_
_entity.id
_entity.type
_entity.pdbx_description
1 polymer ?
#
loop_
_entity_poly.entity_id
_entity_poly.type
_entity_poly.pdbx_seq_one_letter_code
_entity_poly.pdbx_strand_id
1 'polypeptide(L)'
;MHFFSVLPVARAMQMGQPVRKQHLITTFNIIIMSLRSRILEYINQHTGGVKISDMEKPLGENRMKIGFVTKILLDEGKIERKNNHYFPVSDSDQDQSVFIRRDYF
;
A
#
# COMPACT_ATOMS: atom_id res chain seq x y z
N MET A 1 18.56 -63.15 -20.88
CA MET A 1 19.40 -62.30 -20.03
C MET A 1 19.28 -60.86 -20.52
N HIS A 2 18.54 -60.07 -19.75
CA HIS A 2 18.52 -58.60 -19.65
C HIS A 2 18.37 -57.72 -20.91
N PHE A 3 17.11 -57.35 -21.17
CA PHE A 3 16.74 -56.02 -21.68
C PHE A 3 17.24 -54.96 -20.69
N PHE A 4 18.21 -54.12 -21.09
CA PHE A 4 18.50 -52.88 -20.40
C PHE A 4 17.66 -51.76 -21.03
N SER A 5 16.71 -51.28 -20.25
CA SER A 5 15.85 -50.13 -20.52
C SER A 5 16.68 -48.88 -20.80
N VAL A 6 16.49 -48.29 -21.99
CA VAL A 6 16.90 -46.92 -22.27
C VAL A 6 15.94 -46.00 -21.52
N LEU A 7 16.37 -45.46 -20.38
CA LEU A 7 15.66 -44.36 -19.73
C LEU A 7 15.74 -43.13 -20.65
N PRO A 8 14.65 -42.39 -20.87
CA PRO A 8 14.72 -41.11 -21.55
C PRO A 8 15.43 -40.09 -20.63
N VAL A 9 16.55 -39.56 -21.11
CA VAL A 9 17.16 -38.33 -20.57
C VAL A 9 16.23 -37.17 -20.91
N ALA A 10 15.19 -37.02 -20.11
CA ALA A 10 14.27 -35.89 -20.17
C ALA A 10 13.93 -35.48 -18.74
N ARG A 11 14.89 -34.90 -18.02
CA ARG A 11 14.56 -34.24 -16.75
C ARG A 11 15.46 -33.06 -16.46
N ALA A 12 14.77 -31.92 -16.32
CA ALA A 12 15.15 -30.73 -15.56
C ALA A 12 16.21 -29.81 -16.17
N MET A 13 15.77 -28.99 -17.14
CA MET A 13 16.20 -27.59 -17.21
C MET A 13 14.99 -26.71 -17.50
N GLN A 14 14.17 -26.48 -16.47
CA GLN A 14 13.16 -25.43 -16.48
C GLN A 14 13.22 -24.69 -15.14
N MET A 15 13.12 -23.36 -15.24
CA MET A 15 12.86 -22.39 -14.17
C MET A 15 14.07 -21.72 -13.50
N GLY A 16 14.70 -20.82 -14.26
CA GLY A 16 15.30 -19.61 -13.71
C GLY A 16 14.23 -18.73 -13.06
N GLN A 17 14.08 -18.87 -11.75
CA GLN A 17 13.50 -17.98 -10.73
C GLN A 17 12.37 -16.97 -11.10
N PRO A 18 11.12 -17.26 -10.67
CA PRO A 18 10.12 -16.23 -10.34
C PRO A 18 9.89 -16.04 -8.83
N VAL A 19 10.58 -16.78 -7.94
CA VAL A 19 10.19 -16.89 -6.52
C VAL A 19 10.63 -15.69 -5.66
N ARG A 20 11.79 -15.06 -5.93
CA ARG A 20 12.31 -13.95 -5.10
C ARG A 20 11.48 -12.66 -5.19
N LYS A 21 10.85 -12.38 -6.35
CA LYS A 21 10.05 -11.16 -6.54
C LYS A 21 8.75 -11.22 -5.74
N GLN A 22 8.08 -12.37 -5.69
CA GLN A 22 6.79 -12.52 -5.00
C GLN A 22 6.91 -12.35 -3.49
N HIS A 23 7.95 -12.91 -2.86
CA HIS A 23 8.16 -12.75 -1.41
C HIS A 23 8.39 -11.27 -1.01
N LEU A 24 9.19 -10.54 -1.79
CA LEU A 24 9.43 -9.11 -1.57
C LEU A 24 8.14 -8.27 -1.73
N ILE A 25 7.29 -8.62 -2.70
CA ILE A 25 6.00 -7.95 -2.92
C ILE A 25 5.06 -8.18 -1.73
N THR A 26 4.99 -9.41 -1.21
CA THR A 26 4.15 -9.74 -0.06
C THR A 26 4.57 -8.96 1.19
N THR A 27 5.87 -8.93 1.51
CA THR A 27 6.39 -8.20 2.68
C THR A 27 6.14 -6.70 2.55
N PHE A 28 6.36 -6.12 1.37
CA PHE A 28 6.09 -4.71 1.12
C PHE A 28 4.60 -4.35 1.33
N ASN A 29 3.69 -5.18 0.80
CA ASN A 29 2.25 -4.96 0.96
C ASN A 29 1.82 -5.02 2.43
N ILE A 30 2.36 -5.96 3.21
CA ILE A 30 2.07 -6.06 4.66
C ILE A 30 2.53 -4.79 5.39
N ILE A 31 3.73 -4.29 5.08
CA ILE A 31 4.27 -3.06 5.68
C ILE A 31 3.40 -1.85 5.33
N ILE A 32 2.97 -1.74 4.06
CA ILE A 32 2.09 -0.66 3.59
C ILE A 32 0.74 -0.72 4.30
N MET A 33 0.13 -1.90 4.44
CA MET A 33 -1.13 -2.07 5.15
C MET A 33 -1.02 -1.68 6.63
N SER A 34 0.08 -2.04 7.29
CA SER A 34 0.35 -1.64 8.68
C SER A 34 0.49 -0.11 8.82
N LEU A 35 1.27 0.52 7.95
CA LEU A 35 1.49 1.97 8.01
C LEU A 35 0.20 2.75 7.72
N ARG A 36 -0.61 2.25 6.78
CA ARG A 36 -1.92 2.82 6.46
C ARG A 36 -2.83 2.91 7.68
N SER A 37 -2.96 1.83 8.44
CA SER A 37 -3.80 1.82 9.65
C SER A 37 -3.29 2.81 10.69
N ARG A 38 -1.97 2.87 10.90
CA ARG A 38 -1.34 3.81 11.84
C ARG A 38 -1.55 5.28 11.45
N ILE A 39 -1.47 5.60 10.15
CA ILE A 39 -1.73 6.95 9.65
C ILE A 39 -3.20 7.34 9.88
N LEU A 40 -4.12 6.43 9.55
CA LEU A 40 -5.55 6.68 9.71
C LEU A 40 -5.90 6.91 11.18
N GLU A 41 -5.39 6.06 12.07
CA GLU A 41 -5.56 6.19 13.51
C GLU A 41 -5.00 7.53 14.02
N TYR A 42 -3.81 7.92 13.57
CA TYR A 42 -3.20 9.20 13.94
C TYR A 42 -4.07 10.39 13.52
N ILE A 43 -4.57 10.41 12.29
CA ILE A 43 -5.44 11.48 11.78
C ILE A 43 -6.76 11.52 12.57
N ASN A 44 -7.35 10.35 12.86
CA ASN A 44 -8.60 10.26 13.64
C ASN A 44 -8.46 10.80 15.07
N GLN A 45 -7.28 10.65 15.68
CA GLN A 45 -6.98 11.20 17.00
C GLN A 45 -6.79 12.73 17.00
N HIS A 46 -6.58 13.34 15.82
CA HIS A 46 -6.25 14.76 15.65
C HIS A 46 -7.30 15.47 14.80
N THR A 47 -8.45 15.79 15.41
CA THR A 47 -9.56 16.47 14.75
C THR A 47 -9.24 17.89 14.28
N GLY A 48 -8.17 18.51 14.81
CA GLY A 48 -7.65 19.80 14.36
C GLY A 48 -6.91 19.78 13.02
N GLY A 49 -6.74 18.59 12.43
CA GLY A 49 -6.02 18.39 11.18
C GLY A 49 -4.51 18.25 11.37
N VAL A 50 -3.90 17.45 10.51
CA VAL A 50 -2.51 17.01 10.64
C VAL A 50 -1.72 17.30 9.38
N LYS A 51 -0.46 17.73 9.47
CA LYS A 51 0.46 17.76 8.31
C LYS A 51 1.33 16.52 8.26
N ILE A 52 1.85 16.21 7.07
CA ILE A 52 2.81 15.11 6.88
C ILE A 52 4.04 15.29 7.79
N SER A 53 4.55 16.51 7.93
CA SER A 53 5.67 16.82 8.83
C SER A 53 5.43 16.41 10.27
N ASP A 54 4.17 16.48 10.71
CA ASP A 54 3.78 16.20 12.09
C ASP A 54 3.68 14.68 12.31
N MET A 55 3.42 13.92 11.25
CA MET A 55 3.35 12.45 11.25
C MET A 55 4.71 11.76 11.18
N GLU A 56 5.75 12.40 10.64
CA GLU A 56 7.08 11.80 10.45
C GLU A 56 7.68 11.26 11.76
N LYS A 57 7.73 12.10 12.81
CA LYS A 57 8.28 11.73 14.11
C LYS A 57 7.47 10.63 14.82
N PRO A 58 6.14 10.75 15.02
CA PRO A 58 5.37 9.75 15.75
C PRO A 58 5.23 8.43 15.01
N LEU A 59 5.23 8.45 13.66
CA LEU A 59 5.17 7.21 12.88
C LEU A 59 6.55 6.57 12.69
N GLY A 60 7.63 7.35 12.80
CA GLY A 60 9.01 6.90 12.59
C GLY A 60 9.29 6.56 11.12
N GLU A 61 8.57 7.20 10.20
CA GLU A 61 8.53 6.82 8.79
C GLU A 61 8.89 8.01 7.90
N ASN A 62 9.43 7.73 6.72
CA ASN A 62 9.88 8.78 5.81
C ASN A 62 8.70 9.59 5.25
N ARG A 63 8.90 10.91 5.12
CA ARG A 63 7.97 11.87 4.52
C ARG A 63 7.33 11.39 3.22
N MET A 64 8.13 10.84 2.32
CA MET A 64 7.67 10.38 1.00
C MET A 64 6.73 9.18 1.11
N LYS A 65 7.04 8.24 2.02
CA LYS A 65 6.22 7.05 2.28
C LYS A 65 4.88 7.44 2.91
N ILE A 66 4.90 8.35 3.88
CA ILE A 66 3.68 8.91 4.50
C ILE A 66 2.87 9.67 3.45
N GLY A 67 3.50 10.50 2.61
CA GLY A 67 2.85 11.21 1.52
C GLY A 67 2.17 10.28 0.51
N PHE A 68 2.82 9.17 0.16
CA PHE A 68 2.25 8.17 -0.73
C PHE A 68 1.01 7.49 -0.12
N VAL A 69 1.11 7.04 1.13
CA VAL A 69 -0.01 6.35 1.80
C VAL A 69 -1.17 7.29 2.10
N THR A 70 -0.91 8.53 2.51
CA THR A 70 -1.95 9.56 2.70
C THR A 70 -2.64 9.91 1.38
N LYS A 71 -1.92 9.94 0.26
CA LYS A 71 -2.54 10.08 -1.06
C LYS A 71 -3.51 8.93 -1.34
N ILE A 72 -3.11 7.68 -1.09
CA ILE A 72 -4.00 6.51 -1.25
C ILE A 72 -5.25 6.64 -0.36
N LEU A 73 -5.09 7.07 0.89
CA LEU A 73 -6.22 7.22 1.82
C LEU A 73 -7.18 8.35 1.43
N LEU A 74 -6.65 9.49 0.94
CA LEU A 74 -7.47 10.54 0.32
C LEU A 74 -8.19 9.97 -0.89
N ASP A 75 -7.46 9.17 -1.65
CA ASP A 75 -7.93 8.66 -2.91
C ASP A 75 -9.10 7.68 -2.75
N GLU A 76 -9.18 7.04 -1.60
CA GLU A 76 -10.26 6.14 -1.19
C GLU A 76 -11.37 6.84 -0.40
N GLY A 77 -11.24 8.15 -0.15
CA GLY A 77 -12.21 8.91 0.65
C GLY A 77 -12.22 8.51 2.14
N LYS A 78 -11.11 8.01 2.68
CA LYS A 78 -10.98 7.70 4.12
C LYS A 78 -10.54 8.89 4.96
N ILE A 79 -9.89 9.86 4.33
CA ILE A 79 -9.43 11.11 4.94
C ILE A 79 -9.75 12.27 3.99
N GLU A 80 -9.82 13.47 4.52
CA GLU A 80 -10.01 14.71 3.77
C GLU A 80 -8.76 15.59 3.82
N ARG A 81 -8.55 16.42 2.80
CA ARG A 81 -7.47 17.41 2.78
C ARG A 81 -8.04 18.82 2.64
N LYS A 82 -7.78 19.68 3.63
CA LYS A 82 -8.13 21.11 3.61
C LYS A 82 -6.90 21.94 3.99
N ASN A 83 -6.55 22.95 3.18
CA ASN A 83 -5.42 23.86 3.44
C ASN A 83 -4.12 23.15 3.87
N ASN A 84 -3.73 22.10 3.14
CA ASN A 84 -2.54 21.30 3.40
C ASN A 84 -2.53 20.50 4.73
N HIS A 85 -3.67 20.39 5.40
CA HIS A 85 -3.89 19.54 6.56
C HIS A 85 -4.82 18.38 6.19
N TYR A 86 -4.62 17.25 6.82
CA TYR A 86 -5.39 16.03 6.66
C TYR A 86 -6.33 15.86 7.85
N PHE A 87 -7.60 15.57 7.57
CA PHE A 87 -8.67 15.46 8.54
C PHE A 87 -9.36 14.09 8.44
N PRO A 88 -9.95 13.60 9.54
CA PRO A 88 -10.87 12.47 9.46
C PRO A 88 -12.09 12.86 8.61
N VAL A 89 -12.60 11.90 7.83
CA VAL A 89 -13.87 12.08 7.10
C VAL A 89 -15.01 11.96 8.10
N SER A 90 -15.92 12.93 8.10
CA SER A 90 -17.21 12.84 8.78
C SER A 90 -18.08 11.79 8.09
N ASP A 91 -18.82 10.97 8.85
CA ASP A 91 -19.69 9.90 8.33
C ASP A 91 -20.71 10.39 7.25
N SER A 92 -20.91 11.70 7.12
CA SER A 92 -21.74 12.34 6.10
C SER A 92 -21.17 12.36 4.68
N ASP A 93 -19.86 12.18 4.49
CA ASP A 93 -19.17 12.51 3.22
C ASP A 93 -18.61 11.30 2.45
N GLN A 94 -18.80 10.07 2.95
CA GLN A 94 -18.27 8.86 2.30
C GLN A 94 -18.93 8.51 0.95
N ASP A 95 -20.04 9.16 0.59
CA ASP A 95 -20.84 8.81 -0.59
C ASP A 95 -20.44 9.57 -1.87
N GLN A 96 -19.59 10.60 -1.80
CA GLN A 96 -19.26 11.44 -2.98
C GLN A 96 -17.90 11.16 -3.66
N SER A 97 -17.05 10.31 -3.09
CA SER A 97 -15.66 10.13 -3.59
C SER A 97 -15.53 9.29 -4.87
N VAL A 98 -16.59 8.63 -5.33
CA VAL A 98 -16.57 7.82 -6.56
C VAL A 98 -16.58 8.68 -7.83
N PHE A 99 -16.96 9.96 -7.76
CA PHE A 99 -17.30 10.74 -8.97
C PHE A 99 -16.21 11.62 -9.58
N ILE A 100 -15.10 11.92 -8.89
CA ILE A 100 -14.11 12.92 -9.36
C ILE A 100 -12.74 12.30 -9.68
N ARG A 101 -12.69 11.16 -10.40
CA ARG A 101 -11.41 10.61 -10.93
C ARG A 101 -11.51 10.04 -12.35
N ARG A 102 -12.27 10.73 -13.20
CA ARG A 102 -11.95 10.76 -14.62
C ARG A 102 -11.53 12.20 -14.91
N ASP A 103 -10.53 12.36 -15.77
CA ASP A 103 -10.04 13.64 -16.28
C ASP A 103 -8.91 14.29 -15.48
N TYR A 104 -7.73 13.68 -15.49
CA TYR A 104 -6.48 14.42 -15.67
C TYR A 104 -5.58 13.64 -16.63
N PHE A 105 -5.25 14.31 -17.74
CA PHE A 105 -4.46 13.89 -18.91
C PHE A 105 -3.10 13.26 -18.57
#